data_AF-A0A1Z8NC10-F1
#
_entry.id   AF-A0A1Z8NC10-F1
#
_cell.length_a   1.000
_cell.length_b   1.000
_cell.length_c   1.000
_cell.angle_alpha   90.00
_cell.angle_beta   90.00
_cell.angle_gamma   90.00
#
_symmetry.space_group_name_H-M   'P 1'
#
loop_
_entity.id
_entity.type
_entity.pdbx_description
1 polymer ?
#
loop_
_entity_poly.entity_id
_entity_poly.type
_entity_poly.pdbx_seq_one_letter_code
_entity_poly.pdbx_strand_id
1 'polypeptide(L)'
;MNYLMLGLWSLTRWKRHSLLVLITFGLFSGSACQLCKKKPIWVPPSPAPEAYRSCELTDVSQVFFSNAGSPVSANPSSELFHCMEESYQVACNSKSPPQAVDTYYASLVRSWIFICQYRNYIHLDNQNYRAWDIYHSSLAEIISNGQKSGRLNLQKGLLVQTPIGMEWVPIRFNDFVWPADSFNELIPVGFYYDKNLRHQYTECGLGCPVVAVRKNRCHSSLANTYFLKQTPFAATAILFPNIQPWLDTTQKIQSGESNEIGLVLYDPLKVLSVRYGTTSYRLAADITAPLGILGQQTNWNPVEEYTRPETDPSLAGLRMLEPYQPGKIPILFVHGLFSDPQTYLEMANQIRAQADLKEKYQIWVYRYPTGGNFFLSAAQLRNQLASLVAECSVQDKDNCLQRMVIIGHSLGGLVAKLQVTTSGTALWNSVARAPLDQVIATPEERHRLAEQFFFEPSPYIKTAVFIATPNEGSPWANRPVGKVASKIVKYSPQQTKRHRALIKRNPGIFSSPMQRRSPTSIDLMNPDNELLHTIQNLPLAPWVQSYGIAGTGGSFCSRMGPSDGVVTIHSATTPAACKTFYVDAIHTDILRHNETINIVSQILRFNVAQAQPASLP
;
A
#
# COMPACT_ATOMS: atom_id res chain seq x y z
N MET A 1 -7.66 -12.36 -54.06
CA MET A 1 -6.84 -11.30 -53.43
C MET A 1 -7.37 -10.90 -52.04
N ASN A 2 -7.73 -11.86 -51.16
CA ASN A 2 -8.25 -11.54 -49.81
C ASN A 2 -7.92 -12.57 -48.70
N TYR A 3 -7.02 -13.54 -48.94
CA TYR A 3 -6.60 -14.52 -47.90
C TYR A 3 -5.15 -14.33 -47.40
N LEU A 4 -4.38 -13.43 -48.01
CA LEU A 4 -2.99 -13.13 -47.60
C LEU A 4 -2.88 -12.04 -46.51
N MET A 5 -3.94 -11.28 -46.22
CA MET A 5 -3.94 -10.22 -45.21
C MET A 5 -4.22 -10.72 -43.77
N LEU A 6 -4.89 -11.86 -43.60
CA LEU A 6 -5.20 -12.43 -42.27
C LEU A 6 -4.02 -13.22 -41.66
N GLY A 7 -3.14 -13.81 -42.48
CA GLY A 7 -1.93 -14.50 -42.02
C GLY A 7 -0.85 -13.55 -41.47
N LEU A 8 -0.72 -12.36 -42.03
CA LEU A 8 0.24 -11.34 -41.57
C LEU A 8 -0.16 -10.70 -40.22
N TRP A 9 -1.46 -10.67 -39.89
CA TRP A 9 -1.97 -10.21 -38.59
C TRP A 9 -1.80 -11.26 -37.47
N SER A 10 -1.92 -12.56 -37.76
CA SER A 10 -1.69 -13.60 -36.75
C SER A 10 -0.19 -13.83 -36.49
N LEU A 11 0.65 -13.80 -37.53
CA LEU A 11 2.11 -13.94 -37.42
C LEU A 11 2.76 -12.77 -36.66
N THR A 12 2.22 -11.55 -36.76
CA THR A 12 2.71 -10.41 -35.97
C THR A 12 2.29 -10.47 -34.51
N ARG A 13 1.12 -11.05 -34.19
CA ARG A 13 0.66 -11.25 -32.80
C ARG A 13 1.40 -12.40 -32.12
N TRP A 14 1.71 -13.48 -32.85
CA TRP A 14 2.49 -14.62 -32.36
C TRP A 14 3.97 -14.26 -32.16
N LYS A 15 4.62 -13.62 -33.14
CA LYS A 15 5.99 -13.09 -32.96
C LYS A 15 6.10 -12.09 -31.80
N ARG A 16 5.06 -11.29 -31.55
CA ARG A 16 4.99 -10.38 -30.39
C ARG A 16 4.93 -11.13 -29.08
N HIS A 17 4.12 -12.18 -28.96
CA HIS A 17 4.07 -13.02 -27.76
C HIS A 17 5.39 -13.75 -27.52
N SER A 18 5.99 -14.38 -28.54
CA SER A 18 7.25 -15.12 -28.39
C SER A 18 8.43 -14.22 -28.03
N LEU A 19 8.53 -13.02 -28.62
CA LEU A 19 9.58 -12.05 -28.30
C LEU A 19 9.39 -11.46 -26.89
N LEU A 20 8.14 -11.26 -26.45
CA LEU A 20 7.82 -10.82 -25.08
C LEU A 20 8.11 -11.89 -24.02
N VAL A 21 7.85 -13.16 -24.35
CA VAL A 21 8.19 -14.30 -23.50
C VAL A 21 9.71 -14.37 -23.33
N LEU A 22 10.50 -14.11 -24.38
CA LEU A 22 11.96 -14.03 -24.26
C LEU A 22 12.45 -12.82 -23.44
N ILE A 23 11.78 -11.67 -23.51
CA ILE A 23 12.12 -10.48 -22.69
C ILE A 23 11.76 -10.72 -21.22
N THR A 24 10.60 -11.32 -20.95
CA THR A 24 10.22 -11.72 -19.59
C THR A 24 11.12 -12.85 -19.08
N PHE A 25 11.43 -13.90 -19.85
CA PHE A 25 12.40 -14.91 -19.43
C PHE A 25 13.84 -14.37 -19.24
N GLY A 26 14.25 -13.36 -20.02
CA GLY A 26 15.54 -12.66 -19.84
C GLY A 26 15.56 -11.62 -18.71
N LEU A 27 14.39 -11.15 -18.26
CA LEU A 27 14.19 -10.34 -17.05
C LEU A 27 14.04 -11.21 -15.78
N PHE A 28 13.58 -12.46 -15.94
CA PHE A 28 13.14 -13.34 -14.86
C PHE A 28 13.81 -14.72 -14.87
N SER A 29 15.05 -14.84 -15.37
CA SER A 29 15.84 -16.07 -15.24
C SER A 29 16.21 -16.28 -13.76
N GLY A 30 15.23 -16.75 -12.98
CA GLY A 30 15.29 -16.88 -11.53
C GLY A 30 13.93 -16.92 -10.83
N SER A 31 12.80 -16.59 -11.48
CA SER A 31 11.49 -16.80 -10.86
C SER A 31 10.36 -16.98 -11.88
N ALA A 32 9.55 -18.02 -11.64
CA ALA A 32 8.51 -18.54 -12.51
C ALA A 32 7.65 -17.47 -13.22
N CYS A 33 7.36 -17.76 -14.50
CA CYS A 33 6.39 -17.14 -15.39
C CYS A 33 5.21 -16.46 -14.63
N GLN A 34 5.13 -15.13 -14.69
CA GLN A 34 4.02 -14.38 -14.09
C GLN A 34 2.65 -14.73 -14.70
N LEU A 35 2.60 -15.36 -15.88
CA LEU A 35 1.37 -15.82 -16.53
C LEU A 35 0.81 -17.15 -15.96
N CYS A 36 1.57 -17.87 -15.14
CA CYS A 36 1.16 -19.16 -14.55
C CYS A 36 0.89 -19.09 -13.04
N LYS A 37 0.88 -17.89 -12.43
CA LYS A 37 0.74 -17.75 -10.97
C LYS A 37 -0.73 -17.86 -10.56
N LYS A 38 -1.01 -18.66 -9.52
CA LYS A 38 -2.33 -18.68 -8.84
C LYS A 38 -2.76 -17.24 -8.56
N LYS A 39 -4.00 -16.90 -8.91
CA LYS A 39 -4.58 -15.62 -8.54
C LYS A 39 -4.57 -15.52 -7.00
N PRO A 40 -4.23 -14.37 -6.41
CA PRO A 40 -4.44 -14.15 -4.98
C PRO A 40 -5.91 -14.46 -4.65
N ILE A 41 -6.13 -15.18 -3.56
CA ILE A 41 -7.46 -15.65 -3.13
C ILE A 41 -7.80 -14.92 -1.85
N TRP A 42 -8.92 -14.22 -1.86
CA TRP A 42 -9.60 -13.76 -0.65
C TRP A 42 -10.76 -14.71 -0.40
N VAL A 43 -10.72 -15.45 0.71
CA VAL A 43 -11.84 -16.28 1.13
C VAL A 43 -12.55 -15.53 2.25
N PRO A 44 -13.84 -15.18 2.09
CA PRO A 44 -14.64 -14.67 3.20
C PRO A 44 -14.53 -15.64 4.38
N PRO A 45 -14.57 -15.16 5.63
CA PRO A 45 -14.58 -16.06 6.78
C PRO A 45 -15.71 -17.08 6.62
N SER A 46 -15.39 -18.37 6.78
CA SER A 46 -16.41 -19.43 6.79
C SER A 46 -17.09 -19.46 8.16
N PRO A 47 -18.41 -19.68 8.25
CA PRO A 47 -19.03 -20.07 9.51
C PRO A 47 -18.33 -21.35 10.04
N ALA A 48 -17.97 -21.38 11.32
CA ALA A 48 -16.99 -22.31 11.90
C ALA A 48 -17.39 -23.80 11.74
N PRO A 49 -16.42 -24.69 11.45
CA PRO A 49 -15.57 -25.24 12.52
C PRO A 49 -14.04 -25.06 12.34
N GLU A 50 -13.54 -24.58 11.20
CA GLU A 50 -12.10 -24.60 10.90
C GLU A 50 -11.44 -23.23 10.72
N ALA A 51 -12.22 -22.14 10.65
CA ALA A 51 -11.74 -20.87 10.10
C ALA A 51 -11.10 -19.86 11.06
N TYR A 52 -10.99 -20.16 12.36
CA TYR A 52 -10.35 -19.27 13.34
C TYR A 52 -9.12 -19.91 14.02
N ARG A 53 -8.48 -20.89 13.38
CA ARG A 53 -7.26 -21.53 13.91
C ARG A 53 -5.98 -20.69 13.82
N SER A 54 -6.02 -19.46 13.30
CA SER A 54 -4.82 -18.59 13.25
C SER A 54 -4.56 -17.79 14.53
N CYS A 55 -5.53 -17.74 15.46
CA CYS A 55 -5.27 -17.33 16.84
C CYS A 55 -5.14 -18.61 17.67
N GLU A 56 -3.92 -19.02 18.00
CA GLU A 56 -3.74 -20.03 19.04
C GLU A 56 -4.34 -19.47 20.33
N LEU A 57 -5.48 -20.03 20.73
CA LEU A 57 -6.30 -19.66 21.89
C LEU A 57 -5.53 -19.74 23.24
N THR A 58 -4.29 -20.22 23.24
CA THR A 58 -3.42 -20.32 24.41
C THR A 58 -3.04 -18.97 25.00
N ASP A 59 -2.78 -17.92 24.19
CA ASP A 59 -2.39 -16.60 24.72
C ASP A 59 -3.58 -15.75 25.21
N VAL A 60 -4.77 -15.96 24.65
CA VAL A 60 -6.02 -15.29 25.08
C VAL A 60 -6.36 -15.69 26.52
N SER A 61 -6.08 -16.93 26.91
CA SER A 61 -6.34 -17.43 28.26
C SER A 61 -5.57 -16.69 29.36
N GLN A 62 -4.31 -16.31 29.12
CA GLN A 62 -3.49 -15.61 30.14
C GLN A 62 -3.83 -14.12 30.25
N VAL A 63 -4.35 -13.51 29.18
CA VAL A 63 -4.73 -12.09 29.16
C VAL A 63 -6.13 -11.86 29.74
N PHE A 64 -7.03 -12.83 29.64
CA PHE A 64 -8.44 -12.69 30.06
C PHE A 64 -8.75 -13.21 31.47
N PHE A 65 -8.01 -14.19 31.97
CA PHE A 65 -8.37 -14.90 33.19
C PHE A 65 -7.30 -14.74 34.27
N SER A 66 -7.26 -13.58 34.93
CA SER A 66 -6.64 -13.44 36.25
C SER A 66 -7.61 -12.78 37.22
N ASN A 67 -8.41 -13.63 37.89
CA ASN A 67 -8.69 -13.56 39.33
C ASN A 67 -9.76 -14.58 39.72
N ALA A 68 -9.50 -15.28 40.83
CA ALA A 68 -10.34 -16.35 41.35
C ALA A 68 -11.67 -15.82 41.90
N GLY A 69 -12.77 -16.47 41.54
CA GLY A 69 -14.11 -16.29 42.12
C GLY A 69 -14.77 -17.64 42.39
N SER A 70 -15.38 -17.76 43.58
CA SER A 70 -16.02 -18.97 44.12
C SER A 70 -17.33 -19.36 43.40
N PRO A 71 -17.75 -20.65 43.43
CA PRO A 71 -18.93 -21.11 42.70
C PRO A 71 -20.23 -20.86 43.49
N VAL A 72 -21.31 -20.52 42.77
CA VAL A 72 -22.69 -20.56 43.31
C VAL A 72 -23.58 -21.33 42.33
N SER A 73 -24.40 -22.20 42.91
CA SER A 73 -25.26 -23.19 42.25
C SER A 73 -26.65 -22.67 41.92
N ALA A 74 -26.93 -22.62 40.63
CA ALA A 74 -28.15 -22.91 39.86
C ALA A 74 -27.64 -22.89 38.41
N ASN A 75 -28.25 -23.57 37.42
CA ASN A 75 -27.61 -23.71 36.10
C ASN A 75 -28.14 -22.77 34.98
N PRO A 76 -28.47 -21.47 35.22
CA PRO A 76 -28.87 -20.56 34.15
C PRO A 76 -27.73 -20.26 33.17
N SER A 77 -26.48 -20.60 33.52
CA SER A 77 -25.36 -20.66 32.56
C SER A 77 -25.63 -21.67 31.44
N SER A 78 -26.16 -22.86 31.78
CA SER A 78 -26.43 -23.93 30.80
C SER A 78 -27.57 -23.57 29.84
N GLU A 79 -28.60 -22.89 30.33
CA GLU A 79 -29.74 -22.47 29.50
C GLU A 79 -29.36 -21.33 28.55
N LEU A 80 -28.70 -20.28 29.06
CA LEU A 80 -28.21 -19.19 28.22
C LEU A 80 -27.23 -19.69 27.15
N PHE A 81 -26.31 -20.59 27.53
CA PHE A 81 -25.37 -21.21 26.60
C PHE A 81 -26.08 -22.01 25.51
N HIS A 82 -27.09 -22.80 25.86
CA HIS A 82 -27.90 -23.55 24.90
C HIS A 82 -28.65 -22.63 23.93
N CYS A 83 -29.34 -21.59 24.43
CA CYS A 83 -30.06 -20.63 23.58
C CYS A 83 -29.13 -19.85 22.64
N MET A 84 -27.91 -19.54 23.09
CA MET A 84 -26.87 -18.92 22.28
C MET A 84 -26.47 -19.83 21.09
N GLU A 85 -26.16 -21.11 21.36
CA GLU A 85 -25.80 -22.11 20.35
C GLU A 85 -26.94 -22.39 19.37
N GLU A 86 -28.16 -22.54 19.87
CA GLU A 86 -29.33 -22.78 19.03
C GLU A 86 -29.55 -21.61 18.06
N SER A 87 -29.47 -20.37 18.57
CA SER A 87 -29.58 -19.17 17.72
C SER A 87 -28.47 -19.11 16.67
N TYR A 88 -27.24 -19.50 17.04
CA TYR A 88 -26.12 -19.56 16.11
C TYR A 88 -26.34 -20.60 15.01
N GLN A 89 -26.79 -21.80 15.37
CA GLN A 89 -27.04 -22.89 14.43
C GLN A 89 -28.18 -22.56 13.46
N VAL A 90 -29.24 -21.91 13.95
CA VAL A 90 -30.34 -21.40 13.11
C VAL A 90 -29.80 -20.35 12.13
N ALA A 91 -28.95 -19.44 12.59
CA ALA A 91 -28.35 -18.41 11.74
C ALA A 91 -27.46 -19.01 10.63
N CYS A 92 -26.61 -19.98 10.96
CA CYS A 92 -25.77 -20.72 10.01
C CYS A 92 -26.57 -21.41 8.89
N ASN A 93 -27.78 -21.87 9.21
CA ASN A 93 -28.66 -22.56 8.28
C ASN A 93 -29.61 -21.62 7.51
N SER A 94 -29.61 -20.33 7.84
CA SER A 94 -30.48 -19.34 7.20
C SER A 94 -30.06 -19.09 5.74
N LYS A 95 -31.02 -19.20 4.82
CA LYS A 95 -30.82 -18.86 3.39
C LYS A 95 -31.20 -17.42 3.06
N SER A 96 -31.76 -16.68 4.02
CA SER A 96 -32.25 -15.32 3.85
C SER A 96 -31.30 -14.34 4.55
N PRO A 97 -30.56 -13.48 3.83
CA PRO A 97 -29.63 -12.55 4.45
C PRO A 97 -30.25 -11.65 5.54
N PRO A 98 -31.47 -11.09 5.38
CA PRO A 98 -32.13 -10.37 6.47
C PRO A 98 -32.39 -11.22 7.72
N GLN A 99 -32.90 -12.46 7.56
CA GLN A 99 -33.16 -13.36 8.70
C GLN A 99 -31.87 -13.82 9.36
N ALA A 100 -30.80 -14.01 8.57
CA ALA A 100 -29.47 -14.31 9.09
C ALA A 100 -28.95 -13.17 9.98
N VAL A 101 -29.11 -11.90 9.57
CA VAL A 101 -28.74 -10.75 10.41
C VAL A 101 -29.44 -10.80 11.77
N ASP A 102 -30.76 -11.01 11.77
CA ASP A 102 -31.57 -11.00 12.99
C ASP A 102 -31.20 -12.16 13.94
N THR A 103 -30.96 -13.35 13.40
CA THR A 103 -30.58 -14.55 14.19
C THR A 103 -29.13 -14.51 14.68
N TYR A 104 -28.18 -14.06 13.86
CA TYR A 104 -26.81 -13.81 14.32
C TYR A 104 -26.75 -12.69 15.35
N TYR A 105 -27.54 -11.62 15.22
CA TYR A 105 -27.63 -10.58 16.24
C TYR A 105 -28.11 -11.16 17.58
N ALA A 106 -29.17 -11.97 17.56
CA ALA A 106 -29.69 -12.64 18.75
C ALA A 106 -28.66 -13.59 19.41
N SER A 107 -27.86 -14.31 18.60
CA SER A 107 -26.78 -15.16 19.11
C SER A 107 -25.63 -14.33 19.72
N LEU A 108 -25.24 -13.24 19.05
CA LEU A 108 -24.22 -12.32 19.52
C LEU A 108 -24.59 -11.66 20.85
N VAL A 109 -25.83 -11.18 21.02
CA VAL A 109 -26.26 -10.57 22.29
C VAL A 109 -26.19 -11.58 23.43
N ARG A 110 -26.68 -12.81 23.23
CA ARG A 110 -26.62 -13.87 24.25
C ARG A 110 -25.19 -14.27 24.59
N SER A 111 -24.31 -14.37 23.59
CA SER A 111 -22.89 -14.57 23.79
C SER A 111 -22.26 -13.44 24.62
N TRP A 112 -22.57 -12.18 24.30
CA TRP A 112 -22.07 -11.03 25.04
C TRP A 112 -22.49 -11.05 26.52
N ILE A 113 -23.77 -11.35 26.78
CA ILE A 113 -24.31 -11.54 28.13
C ILE A 113 -23.55 -12.66 28.86
N PHE A 114 -23.35 -13.80 28.20
CA PHE A 114 -22.64 -14.95 28.77
C PHE A 114 -21.21 -14.58 29.16
N ILE A 115 -20.44 -13.95 28.26
CA ILE A 115 -19.07 -13.52 28.51
C ILE A 115 -19.03 -12.51 29.66
N CYS A 116 -19.92 -11.52 29.68
CA CYS A 116 -19.94 -10.50 30.74
C CYS A 116 -20.23 -11.10 32.11
N GLN A 117 -21.10 -12.11 32.18
CA GLN A 117 -21.52 -12.73 33.44
C GLN A 117 -20.54 -13.81 33.93
N TYR A 118 -19.97 -14.61 33.01
CA TYR A 118 -19.29 -15.86 33.37
C TYR A 118 -17.78 -15.90 33.08
N ARG A 119 -17.18 -14.81 32.58
CA ARG A 119 -15.72 -14.74 32.30
C ARG A 119 -14.80 -14.99 33.50
N ASN A 120 -15.26 -14.90 34.74
CA ASN A 120 -14.39 -15.15 35.91
C ASN A 120 -14.51 -16.59 36.44
N TYR A 121 -15.30 -17.45 35.78
CA TYR A 121 -15.59 -18.81 36.23
C TYR A 121 -14.77 -19.83 35.44
N ILE A 122 -13.62 -20.24 36.00
CA ILE A 122 -12.63 -21.14 35.36
C ILE A 122 -13.25 -22.47 34.90
N HIS A 123 -14.22 -23.01 35.64
CA HIS A 123 -14.87 -24.28 35.25
C HIS A 123 -15.73 -24.17 33.97
N LEU A 124 -15.99 -22.95 33.48
CA LEU A 124 -16.73 -22.67 32.25
C LEU A 124 -15.81 -22.25 31.10
N ASP A 125 -14.48 -22.41 31.21
CA ASP A 125 -13.54 -21.95 30.18
C ASP A 125 -13.90 -22.42 28.76
N ASN A 126 -14.23 -23.71 28.58
CA ASN A 126 -14.68 -24.23 27.28
C ASN A 126 -15.94 -23.51 26.73
N GLN A 127 -16.89 -23.18 27.61
CA GLN A 127 -18.09 -22.44 27.22
C GLN A 127 -17.78 -20.96 26.97
N ASN A 128 -16.89 -20.36 27.76
CA ASN A 128 -16.42 -18.99 27.55
C ASN A 128 -15.68 -18.85 26.22
N TYR A 129 -14.83 -19.81 25.85
CA TYR A 129 -14.17 -19.86 24.54
C TYR A 129 -15.18 -19.98 23.41
N ARG A 130 -16.17 -20.85 23.55
CA ARG A 130 -17.19 -21.02 22.52
C ARG A 130 -18.11 -19.79 22.39
N ALA A 131 -18.48 -19.16 23.50
CA ALA A 131 -19.21 -17.90 23.48
C ALA A 131 -18.39 -16.81 22.78
N TRP A 132 -17.09 -16.71 23.09
CA TRP A 132 -16.17 -15.80 22.43
C TRP A 132 -16.13 -16.01 20.90
N ASP A 133 -16.03 -17.25 20.43
CA ASP A 133 -16.06 -17.57 19.00
C ASP A 133 -17.40 -17.20 18.33
N ILE A 134 -18.51 -17.46 19.02
CA ILE A 134 -19.85 -17.12 18.54
C ILE A 134 -20.01 -15.61 18.42
N TYR A 135 -19.49 -14.81 19.37
CA TYR A 135 -19.52 -13.34 19.28
C TYR A 135 -18.83 -12.86 18.00
N HIS A 136 -17.59 -13.28 17.78
CA HIS A 136 -16.77 -12.81 16.67
C HIS A 136 -17.31 -13.28 15.31
N SER A 137 -17.69 -14.55 15.20
CA SER A 137 -18.24 -15.10 13.96
C SER A 137 -19.62 -14.52 13.63
N SER A 138 -20.50 -14.35 14.62
CA SER A 138 -21.80 -13.69 14.43
C SER A 138 -21.61 -12.24 13.98
N LEU A 139 -20.63 -11.51 14.52
CA LEU A 139 -20.34 -10.14 14.11
C LEU A 139 -19.91 -10.06 12.64
N ALA A 140 -19.00 -10.94 12.20
CA ALA A 140 -18.58 -11.01 10.80
C ALA A 140 -19.76 -11.30 9.85
N GLU A 141 -20.65 -12.20 10.25
CA GLU A 141 -21.83 -12.57 9.46
C GLU A 141 -22.91 -11.49 9.46
N ILE A 142 -23.11 -10.77 10.57
CA ILE A 142 -23.99 -9.60 10.64
C ILE A 142 -23.52 -8.54 9.64
N ILE A 143 -22.21 -8.25 9.59
CA ILE A 143 -21.64 -7.28 8.65
C ILE A 143 -21.83 -7.74 7.20
N SER A 144 -21.54 -9.01 6.91
CA SER A 144 -21.65 -9.58 5.57
C SER A 144 -23.09 -9.63 5.07
N ASN A 145 -24.00 -10.22 5.83
CA ASN A 145 -25.41 -10.36 5.48
C ASN A 145 -26.15 -9.02 5.56
N GLY A 146 -25.73 -8.14 6.47
CA GLY A 146 -26.27 -6.79 6.62
C GLY A 146 -26.07 -5.96 5.36
N GLN A 147 -24.88 -5.99 4.75
CA GLN A 147 -24.63 -5.28 3.50
C GLN A 147 -25.38 -5.92 2.32
N LYS A 148 -25.41 -7.26 2.24
CA LYS A 148 -26.14 -8.00 1.18
C LYS A 148 -27.64 -7.71 1.19
N SER A 149 -28.23 -7.53 2.38
CA SER A 149 -29.66 -7.26 2.55
C SER A 149 -30.03 -5.78 2.59
N GLY A 150 -29.05 -4.88 2.67
CA GLY A 150 -29.28 -3.45 2.93
C GLY A 150 -29.67 -3.13 4.38
N ARG A 151 -29.61 -4.10 5.31
CA ARG A 151 -29.80 -3.90 6.75
C ARG A 151 -28.63 -3.14 7.39
N LEU A 152 -27.42 -3.24 6.83
CA LEU A 152 -26.27 -2.45 7.26
C LEU A 152 -26.05 -1.29 6.29
N ASN A 153 -26.20 -0.07 6.80
CA ASN A 153 -25.88 1.16 6.07
C ASN A 153 -25.02 2.04 6.96
N LEU A 154 -23.77 2.28 6.56
CA LEU A 154 -22.78 3.01 7.36
C LEU A 154 -23.19 4.45 7.74
N GLN A 155 -24.19 5.04 7.06
CA GLN A 155 -24.73 6.36 7.37
C GLN A 155 -26.02 6.32 8.20
N LYS A 156 -26.74 5.19 8.24
CA LYS A 156 -28.02 5.07 8.94
C LYS A 156 -27.95 4.21 10.20
N GLY A 157 -27.14 3.15 10.18
CA GLY A 157 -27.05 2.17 11.25
C GLY A 157 -27.14 0.73 10.75
N LEU A 158 -27.24 -0.19 11.70
CA LEU A 158 -27.54 -1.60 11.48
C LEU A 158 -28.99 -1.86 11.94
N LEU A 159 -29.86 -2.27 11.02
CA LEU A 159 -31.25 -2.61 11.32
C LEU A 159 -31.38 -4.07 11.75
N VAL A 160 -31.88 -4.31 12.95
CA VAL A 160 -32.00 -5.66 13.57
C VAL A 160 -33.36 -5.87 14.24
N GLN A 161 -33.81 -7.12 14.31
CA GLN A 161 -34.93 -7.52 15.15
C GLN A 161 -34.47 -7.77 16.59
N THR A 162 -35.16 -7.15 17.55
CA THR A 162 -35.00 -7.37 18.99
C THR A 162 -36.28 -7.96 19.59
N PRO A 163 -36.29 -8.40 20.86
CA PRO A 163 -37.49 -8.85 21.55
C PRO A 163 -38.61 -7.79 21.60
N ILE A 164 -38.25 -6.50 21.56
CA ILE A 164 -39.20 -5.38 21.61
C ILE A 164 -39.56 -4.83 20.22
N GLY A 165 -39.00 -5.37 19.14
CA GLY A 165 -39.28 -4.95 17.77
C GLY A 165 -38.04 -4.67 16.93
N MET A 166 -38.25 -4.14 15.72
CA MET A 166 -37.17 -3.71 14.83
C MET A 166 -36.51 -2.42 15.33
N GLU A 167 -35.19 -2.40 15.42
CA GLU A 167 -34.41 -1.25 15.93
C GLU A 167 -33.22 -0.93 15.01
N TRP A 168 -32.88 0.35 14.91
CA TRP A 168 -31.62 0.81 14.30
C TRP A 168 -30.53 0.92 15.36
N VAL A 169 -29.55 0.05 15.29
CA VAL A 169 -28.33 0.14 16.07
C VAL A 169 -27.40 1.19 15.44
N PRO A 170 -26.95 2.21 16.18
CA PRO A 170 -26.11 3.27 15.62
C PRO A 170 -24.73 2.74 15.24
N ILE A 171 -24.10 3.38 14.24
CA ILE A 171 -22.72 3.10 13.83
C ILE A 171 -21.85 4.29 14.19
N ARG A 172 -20.68 4.02 14.75
CA ARG A 172 -19.71 5.06 15.13
C ARG A 172 -18.34 4.71 14.56
N PHE A 173 -17.60 5.72 14.16
CA PHE A 173 -16.22 5.59 13.72
C PHE A 173 -15.36 6.32 14.73
N ASN A 174 -14.47 5.60 15.39
CA ASN A 174 -13.58 6.16 16.40
C ASN A 174 -12.13 6.19 15.90
N ASP A 175 -11.47 7.32 16.11
CA ASP A 175 -10.06 7.56 15.77
C ASP A 175 -9.67 7.39 14.28
N PHE A 176 -10.62 7.37 13.34
CA PHE A 176 -10.29 7.36 11.92
C PHE A 176 -9.76 8.71 11.44
N VAL A 177 -8.76 8.67 10.55
CA VAL A 177 -8.27 9.86 9.84
C VAL A 177 -9.32 10.41 8.87
N TRP A 178 -10.19 9.55 8.36
CA TRP A 178 -11.30 9.93 7.49
C TRP A 178 -12.58 10.21 8.28
N PRO A 179 -13.41 11.15 7.81
CA PRO A 179 -14.78 11.25 8.30
C PRO A 179 -15.56 9.95 8.07
N ALA A 180 -16.47 9.63 8.99
CA ALA A 180 -17.33 8.45 8.94
C ALA A 180 -18.09 8.29 7.62
N ASP A 181 -18.46 9.40 6.98
CA ASP A 181 -19.22 9.44 5.72
C ASP A 181 -18.43 8.96 4.48
N SER A 182 -17.12 8.80 4.62
CA SER A 182 -16.22 8.43 3.53
C SER A 182 -16.19 6.93 3.24
N PHE A 183 -16.68 6.09 4.15
CA PHE A 183 -16.65 4.63 3.98
C PHE A 183 -17.96 4.11 3.37
N ASN A 184 -17.83 3.16 2.44
CA ASN A 184 -18.97 2.64 1.69
C ASN A 184 -19.23 1.16 1.90
N GLU A 185 -18.22 0.42 2.33
CA GLU A 185 -18.27 -1.03 2.46
C GLU A 185 -17.29 -1.48 3.54
N LEU A 186 -17.68 -2.51 4.28
CA LEU A 186 -16.84 -3.23 5.23
C LEU A 186 -16.65 -4.65 4.72
N ILE A 187 -15.41 -5.12 4.66
CA ILE A 187 -15.10 -6.48 4.23
C ILE A 187 -14.54 -7.22 5.45
N PRO A 188 -15.31 -8.12 6.10
CA PRO A 188 -14.76 -8.96 7.15
C PRO A 188 -13.53 -9.72 6.66
N VAL A 189 -12.47 -9.66 7.46
CA VAL A 189 -11.20 -10.31 7.13
C VAL A 189 -11.33 -11.80 7.43
N GLY A 190 -11.10 -12.62 6.41
CA GLY A 190 -10.96 -14.06 6.53
C GLY A 190 -9.53 -14.48 6.17
N PHE A 191 -9.37 -15.69 5.62
CA PHE A 191 -8.07 -16.09 5.09
C PHE A 191 -7.80 -15.43 3.75
N TYR A 192 -6.58 -14.91 3.62
CA TYR A 192 -6.08 -14.43 2.35
C TYR A 192 -4.61 -14.79 2.18
N TYR A 193 -4.21 -14.90 0.93
CA TYR A 193 -2.82 -15.07 0.54
C TYR A 193 -2.45 -14.01 -0.51
N ASP A 194 -1.39 -13.26 -0.23
CA ASP A 194 -0.77 -12.38 -1.20
C ASP A 194 0.73 -12.67 -1.28
N LYS A 195 1.21 -13.03 -2.48
CA LYS A 195 2.62 -13.33 -2.77
C LYS A 195 3.56 -12.14 -2.52
N ASN A 196 3.02 -10.92 -2.49
CA ASN A 196 3.76 -9.68 -2.25
C ASN A 196 3.81 -9.31 -0.76
N LEU A 197 3.09 -10.03 0.11
CA LEU A 197 3.06 -9.84 1.57
C LEU A 197 3.52 -11.14 2.25
N ARG A 198 4.79 -11.18 2.66
CA ARG A 198 5.43 -12.31 3.34
C ARG A 198 5.04 -12.39 4.81
N HIS A 199 4.82 -11.25 5.44
CA HIS A 199 4.43 -11.17 6.85
C HIS A 199 2.97 -10.69 6.98
N GLN A 200 2.23 -11.32 7.88
CA GLN A 200 0.91 -10.89 8.30
C GLN A 200 1.01 -10.34 9.73
N TYR A 201 0.43 -9.17 9.95
CA TYR A 201 0.43 -8.50 11.24
C TYR A 201 -1.01 -8.46 11.75
N THR A 202 -1.32 -9.50 12.51
CA THR A 202 -2.64 -9.76 13.08
C THR A 202 -2.54 -9.78 14.59
N GLU A 203 -3.53 -9.22 15.27
CA GLU A 203 -3.65 -9.26 16.72
C GLU A 203 -4.96 -9.94 17.09
N CYS A 204 -4.90 -10.86 18.05
CA CYS A 204 -6.09 -11.45 18.64
C CYS A 204 -6.65 -10.50 19.71
N GLY A 205 -7.96 -10.35 19.75
CA GLY A 205 -8.61 -9.43 20.69
C GLY A 205 -10.10 -9.34 20.49
N LEU A 206 -10.72 -8.34 21.11
CA LEU A 206 -12.14 -8.07 20.98
C LEU A 206 -12.42 -7.42 19.61
N GLY A 207 -13.42 -7.96 18.90
CA GLY A 207 -13.96 -7.41 17.67
C GLY A 207 -13.58 -8.19 16.41
N CYS A 208 -14.27 -7.88 15.32
CA CYS A 208 -14.02 -8.46 14.01
C CYS A 208 -13.12 -7.53 13.19
N PRO A 209 -11.89 -7.94 12.82
CA PRO A 209 -11.10 -7.21 11.84
C PRO A 209 -11.86 -7.12 10.51
N VAL A 210 -12.00 -5.90 10.00
CA VAL A 210 -12.64 -5.61 8.72
C VAL A 210 -11.78 -4.66 7.90
N VAL A 211 -11.88 -4.74 6.58
CA VAL A 211 -11.35 -3.70 5.70
C VAL A 211 -12.46 -2.72 5.39
N ALA A 212 -12.31 -1.47 5.84
CA ALA A 212 -13.21 -0.38 5.49
C ALA A 212 -12.79 0.21 4.13
N VAL A 213 -13.66 0.08 3.11
CA VAL A 213 -13.38 0.53 1.75
C VAL A 213 -14.05 1.87 1.50
N ARG A 214 -13.23 2.87 1.21
CA ARG A 214 -13.66 4.16 0.66
C ARG A 214 -13.75 4.06 -0.86
N LYS A 215 -14.93 4.33 -1.42
CA LYS A 215 -15.16 4.48 -2.85
C LYS A 215 -15.29 5.96 -3.14
N ASN A 216 -14.48 6.44 -4.07
CA ASN A 216 -14.44 7.84 -4.46
C ASN A 216 -15.68 8.20 -5.29
N ARG A 217 -16.85 8.40 -4.64
CA ARG A 217 -18.15 8.49 -5.32
C ARG A 217 -18.81 9.86 -5.35
N CYS A 218 -18.41 10.87 -4.58
CA CYS A 218 -18.98 12.21 -4.72
C CYS A 218 -18.13 13.32 -4.06
N HIS A 219 -18.30 14.53 -4.61
CA HIS A 219 -17.72 15.83 -4.26
C HIS A 219 -16.25 16.05 -4.64
N SER A 220 -16.05 17.12 -5.42
CA SER A 220 -14.79 17.67 -5.93
C SER A 220 -13.88 18.18 -4.81
N SER A 221 -13.46 17.31 -3.90
CA SER A 221 -12.36 17.61 -2.99
C SER A 221 -11.02 17.27 -3.66
N LEU A 222 -10.00 18.12 -3.49
CA LEU A 222 -8.63 17.81 -3.92
C LEU A 222 -8.08 16.52 -3.29
N ALA A 223 -8.65 16.11 -2.15
CA ALA A 223 -8.45 14.80 -1.52
C ALA A 223 -8.90 13.61 -2.40
N ASN A 224 -9.43 13.83 -3.61
CA ASN A 224 -9.68 12.76 -4.57
C ASN A 224 -8.55 12.59 -5.60
N THR A 225 -7.70 13.60 -5.78
CA THR A 225 -6.61 13.61 -6.78
C THR A 225 -5.48 12.67 -6.39
N TYR A 226 -5.18 12.57 -5.10
CA TYR A 226 -4.05 11.81 -4.57
C TYR A 226 -4.43 10.44 -3.99
N PHE A 227 -5.64 9.95 -4.27
CA PHE A 227 -6.09 8.63 -3.80
C PHE A 227 -6.58 7.76 -4.94
N LEU A 228 -6.59 6.45 -4.70
CA LEU A 228 -7.17 5.50 -5.63
C LEU A 228 -8.70 5.58 -5.59
N LYS A 229 -9.35 5.18 -6.69
CA LYS A 229 -10.81 5.13 -6.80
C LYS A 229 -11.45 4.31 -5.67
N GLN A 230 -10.75 3.27 -5.24
CA GLN A 230 -11.06 2.48 -4.05
C GLN A 230 -9.82 2.48 -3.17
N THR A 231 -9.96 2.88 -1.91
CA THR A 231 -8.88 2.85 -0.94
C THR A 231 -9.33 2.05 0.28
N PRO A 232 -8.70 0.90 0.57
CA PRO A 232 -9.00 0.08 1.74
C PRO A 232 -8.23 0.57 2.97
N PHE A 233 -8.87 0.51 4.13
CA PHE A 233 -8.31 0.88 5.43
C PHE A 233 -8.51 -0.24 6.44
N ALA A 234 -7.56 -0.40 7.36
CA ALA A 234 -7.71 -1.35 8.46
C ALA A 234 -8.77 -0.79 9.41
N ALA A 235 -9.65 -1.66 9.87
CA ALA A 235 -10.65 -1.32 10.86
C ALA A 235 -10.95 -2.55 11.72
N THR A 236 -11.41 -2.32 12.94
CA THR A 236 -11.95 -3.37 13.80
C THR A 236 -13.35 -3.00 14.19
N ALA A 237 -14.30 -3.86 13.84
CA ALA A 237 -15.69 -3.70 14.23
C ALA A 237 -15.93 -4.34 15.59
N ILE A 238 -16.57 -3.61 16.49
CA ILE A 238 -17.08 -4.11 17.77
C ILE A 238 -18.55 -3.75 17.84
N LEU A 239 -19.40 -4.74 18.13
CA LEU A 239 -20.80 -4.49 18.42
C LEU A 239 -20.99 -4.56 19.93
N PHE A 240 -21.35 -3.43 20.53
CA PHE A 240 -21.81 -3.36 21.91
C PHE A 240 -23.35 -3.38 21.89
N PRO A 241 -23.98 -4.54 22.16
CA PRO A 241 -25.42 -4.66 22.03
C PRO A 241 -26.16 -4.00 23.19
N ASN A 242 -27.38 -3.54 22.93
CA ASN A 242 -28.32 -3.21 24.00
C ASN A 242 -28.82 -4.52 24.63
N ILE A 243 -28.30 -4.87 25.81
CA ILE A 243 -28.65 -6.12 26.48
C ILE A 243 -30.00 -6.05 27.20
N GLN A 244 -30.51 -4.85 27.52
CA GLN A 244 -31.67 -4.68 28.41
C GLN A 244 -32.93 -5.44 27.95
N PRO A 245 -33.29 -5.48 26.64
CA PRO A 245 -34.44 -6.24 26.16
C PRO A 245 -34.29 -7.77 26.25
N TRP A 246 -33.08 -8.25 26.55
CA TRP A 246 -32.70 -9.66 26.55
C TRP A 246 -32.43 -10.21 27.95
N LEU A 247 -32.45 -9.34 28.97
CA LEU A 247 -32.27 -9.73 30.37
C LEU A 247 -33.62 -10.00 31.02
N ASP A 248 -33.69 -11.06 31.82
CA ASP A 248 -34.77 -11.24 32.78
C ASP A 248 -34.59 -10.25 33.95
N THR A 249 -35.69 -9.87 34.61
CA THR A 249 -35.71 -8.93 35.76
C THR A 249 -34.81 -9.31 36.94
N THR A 250 -34.23 -10.50 36.95
CA THR A 250 -33.35 -11.03 37.99
C THR A 250 -31.85 -10.84 37.69
N GLN A 251 -31.45 -10.50 36.46
CA GLN A 251 -30.04 -10.37 36.07
C GLN A 251 -29.53 -8.94 36.31
N LYS A 252 -28.57 -8.77 37.23
CA LYS A 252 -27.86 -7.49 37.46
C LYS A 252 -26.56 -7.44 36.68
N ILE A 253 -26.65 -7.26 35.37
CA ILE A 253 -25.48 -7.01 34.51
C ILE A 253 -25.36 -5.50 34.33
N GLN A 254 -24.19 -4.93 34.62
CA GLN A 254 -23.92 -3.53 34.27
C GLN A 254 -23.96 -3.40 32.75
N SER A 255 -24.97 -2.71 32.23
CA SER A 255 -24.95 -2.23 30.85
C SER A 255 -23.90 -1.13 30.74
N GLY A 256 -23.16 -1.13 29.62
CA GLY A 256 -22.35 0.03 29.25
C GLY A 256 -23.21 1.30 29.19
N GLU A 257 -22.58 2.46 29.34
CA GLU A 257 -23.30 3.73 29.22
C GLU A 257 -24.05 3.79 27.87
N SER A 258 -25.19 4.48 27.79
CA SER A 258 -25.99 4.56 26.55
C SER A 258 -25.19 5.04 25.32
N ASN A 259 -24.07 5.72 25.56
CA ASN A 259 -23.17 6.23 24.52
C ASN A 259 -22.23 5.15 23.95
N GLU A 260 -22.07 4.01 24.61
CA GLU A 260 -21.23 2.89 24.18
C GLU A 260 -21.98 1.88 23.30
N ILE A 261 -23.31 1.87 23.34
CA ILE A 261 -24.16 0.97 22.55
C ILE A 261 -24.06 1.33 21.06
N GLY A 262 -23.77 0.33 20.22
CA GLY A 262 -23.64 0.50 18.78
C GLY A 262 -22.63 -0.44 18.13
N LEU A 263 -22.59 -0.40 16.79
CA LEU A 263 -21.49 -0.94 16.01
C LEU A 263 -20.40 0.12 15.89
N VAL A 264 -19.32 -0.04 16.64
CA VAL A 264 -18.19 0.89 16.67
C VAL A 264 -17.05 0.34 15.84
N LEU A 265 -16.54 1.14 14.91
CA LEU A 265 -15.33 0.85 14.16
C LEU A 265 -14.16 1.60 14.80
N TYR A 266 -13.05 0.90 15.01
CA TYR A 266 -11.79 1.45 15.50
C TYR A 266 -10.70 1.35 14.43
N ASP A 267 -9.80 2.33 14.38
CA ASP A 267 -8.55 2.26 13.61
C ASP A 267 -7.48 1.50 14.42
N PRO A 268 -7.13 0.25 14.07
CA PRO A 268 -6.17 -0.56 14.83
C PRO A 268 -4.73 -0.04 14.73
N LEU A 269 -4.44 0.93 13.85
CA LEU A 269 -3.12 1.58 13.86
C LEU A 269 -2.96 2.58 15.01
N LYS A 270 -4.06 3.08 15.56
CA LYS A 270 -4.07 4.08 16.64
C LYS A 270 -4.57 3.54 17.97
N VAL A 271 -5.53 2.61 17.93
CA VAL A 271 -6.17 2.06 19.12
C VAL A 271 -5.73 0.61 19.30
N LEU A 272 -5.07 0.31 20.42
CA LEU A 272 -4.60 -1.05 20.75
C LEU A 272 -5.52 -1.78 21.74
N SER A 273 -6.35 -1.04 22.46
CA SER A 273 -7.27 -1.58 23.45
C SER A 273 -8.47 -0.67 23.64
N VAL A 274 -9.61 -1.26 23.95
CA VAL A 274 -10.88 -0.58 24.24
C VAL A 274 -11.33 -0.90 25.66
N ARG A 275 -11.99 0.04 26.32
CA ARG A 275 -12.58 -0.19 27.64
C ARG A 275 -14.08 -0.44 27.48
N TYR A 276 -14.60 -1.38 28.26
CA TYR A 276 -16.03 -1.60 28.43
C TYR A 276 -16.29 -1.86 29.92
N GLY A 277 -17.08 -0.99 30.54
CA GLY A 277 -17.17 -0.92 32.00
C GLY A 277 -15.79 -0.74 32.66
N THR A 278 -15.47 -1.60 33.63
CA THR A 278 -14.17 -1.56 34.33
C THR A 278 -13.05 -2.34 33.61
N THR A 279 -13.36 -3.04 32.52
CA THR A 279 -12.44 -3.97 31.87
C THR A 279 -11.84 -3.38 30.61
N SER A 280 -10.55 -3.64 30.38
CA SER A 280 -9.83 -3.25 29.17
C SER A 280 -9.58 -4.48 28.30
N TYR A 281 -9.98 -4.41 27.04
CA TYR A 281 -9.85 -5.47 26.06
C TYR A 281 -8.82 -5.07 25.01
N ARG A 282 -7.88 -5.96 24.67
CA ARG A 282 -7.04 -5.78 23.47
C ARG A 282 -7.95 -5.77 22.24
N LEU A 283 -7.67 -4.88 21.30
CA LEU A 283 -8.43 -4.78 20.06
C LEU A 283 -7.95 -5.87 19.10
N ALA A 284 -8.86 -6.64 18.51
CA ALA A 284 -8.47 -7.51 17.39
C ALA A 284 -7.98 -6.65 16.23
N ALA A 285 -6.98 -7.08 15.46
CA ALA A 285 -6.52 -6.30 14.33
C ALA A 285 -6.01 -7.18 13.19
N ASP A 286 -6.16 -6.69 11.97
CA ASP A 286 -5.34 -7.12 10.84
C ASP A 286 -4.95 -5.87 10.04
N ILE A 287 -3.74 -5.38 10.26
CA ILE A 287 -3.23 -4.17 9.59
C ILE A 287 -2.65 -4.46 8.20
N THR A 288 -2.44 -5.75 7.88
CA THR A 288 -1.93 -6.25 6.60
C THR A 288 -3.05 -6.37 5.57
N ALA A 289 -4.26 -6.79 5.99
CA ALA A 289 -5.41 -7.06 5.13
C ALA A 289 -5.72 -5.96 4.09
N PRO A 290 -5.74 -4.66 4.43
CA PRO A 290 -5.99 -3.60 3.45
C PRO A 290 -4.95 -3.55 2.33
N LEU A 291 -3.67 -3.82 2.65
CA LEU A 291 -2.59 -3.88 1.67
C LEU A 291 -2.76 -5.08 0.74
N GLY A 292 -3.25 -6.20 1.26
CA GLY A 292 -3.62 -7.37 0.46
C GLY A 292 -4.75 -7.06 -0.53
N ILE A 293 -5.76 -6.31 -0.11
CA ILE A 293 -6.83 -5.86 -1.02
C ILE A 293 -6.28 -4.89 -2.09
N LEU A 294 -5.39 -3.96 -1.73
CA LEU A 294 -4.71 -3.10 -2.71
C LEU A 294 -3.94 -3.89 -3.77
N GLY A 295 -3.21 -4.93 -3.35
CA GLY A 295 -2.49 -5.83 -4.25
C GLY A 295 -3.39 -6.57 -5.24
N GLN A 296 -4.65 -6.80 -4.88
CA GLN A 296 -5.64 -7.48 -5.72
C GLN A 296 -6.41 -6.54 -6.66
N GLN A 297 -6.63 -5.29 -6.27
CA GLN A 297 -7.52 -4.36 -6.98
C GLN A 297 -6.99 -3.85 -8.31
N THR A 298 -5.75 -4.17 -8.69
CA THR A 298 -5.21 -3.73 -9.97
C THR A 298 -5.36 -4.83 -11.03
N ASN A 299 -6.22 -4.60 -12.03
CA ASN A 299 -6.10 -5.24 -13.35
C ASN A 299 -4.89 -4.65 -14.11
N TRP A 300 -3.72 -4.62 -13.45
CA TRP A 300 -2.52 -4.02 -13.97
C TRP A 300 -1.93 -4.89 -15.07
N ASN A 301 -1.70 -4.28 -16.22
CA ASN A 301 -0.95 -4.89 -17.31
C ASN A 301 0.42 -4.19 -17.42
N PRO A 302 1.49 -4.73 -16.81
CA PRO A 302 2.84 -4.14 -16.86
C PRO A 302 3.31 -3.85 -18.28
N VAL A 303 2.92 -4.72 -19.21
CA VAL A 303 3.29 -4.60 -20.62
C VAL A 303 2.60 -3.40 -21.24
N GLU A 304 1.33 -3.17 -20.98
CA GLU A 304 0.60 -2.06 -21.58
C GLU A 304 1.11 -0.71 -21.09
N GLU A 305 1.32 -0.55 -19.78
CA GLU A 305 1.85 0.69 -19.19
C GLU A 305 3.28 0.99 -19.64
N TYR A 306 4.13 -0.04 -19.76
CA TYR A 306 5.47 0.12 -20.30
C TYR A 306 5.45 0.48 -21.79
N THR A 307 4.66 -0.22 -22.59
CA THR A 307 4.68 -0.06 -24.06
C THR A 307 3.95 1.19 -24.54
N ARG A 308 3.01 1.69 -23.75
CA ARG A 308 2.20 2.87 -24.05
C ARG A 308 2.20 3.81 -22.84
N PRO A 309 3.25 4.62 -22.69
CA PRO A 309 3.40 5.52 -21.55
C PRO A 309 2.29 6.59 -21.43
N GLU A 310 1.35 6.66 -22.38
CA GLU A 310 0.31 7.68 -22.49
C GLU A 310 -1.13 7.14 -22.35
N THR A 311 -1.35 5.83 -22.15
CA THR A 311 -2.71 5.24 -22.28
C THR A 311 -3.59 5.23 -21.03
N ASP A 312 -3.06 5.39 -19.82
CA ASP A 312 -3.90 5.47 -18.62
C ASP A 312 -3.38 6.50 -17.59
N PRO A 313 -3.75 7.78 -17.73
CA PRO A 313 -3.38 8.81 -16.77
C PRO A 313 -4.08 8.66 -15.41
N SER A 314 -5.10 7.80 -15.27
CA SER A 314 -5.88 7.70 -14.03
C SER A 314 -5.12 6.98 -12.90
N LEU A 315 -4.17 6.11 -13.27
CA LEU A 315 -3.33 5.38 -12.33
C LEU A 315 -1.98 6.06 -12.07
N ALA A 316 -1.48 6.88 -13.01
CA ALA A 316 -0.23 7.61 -12.85
C ALA A 316 -0.38 8.79 -11.87
N GLY A 317 0.70 9.07 -11.15
CA GLY A 317 0.84 10.20 -10.25
C GLY A 317 1.19 9.82 -8.82
N LEU A 318 1.41 10.85 -8.02
CA LEU A 318 1.62 10.78 -6.59
C LEU A 318 0.32 10.37 -5.89
N ARG A 319 0.40 9.41 -4.97
CA ARG A 319 -0.73 8.90 -4.21
C ARG A 319 -0.36 8.74 -2.74
N MET A 320 -1.33 8.95 -1.87
CA MET A 320 -1.21 8.69 -0.44
C MET A 320 -1.97 7.40 -0.10
N LEU A 321 -1.41 6.57 0.78
CA LEU A 321 -2.12 5.38 1.29
C LEU A 321 -3.17 5.77 2.33
N GLU A 322 -2.88 6.83 3.10
CA GLU A 322 -3.75 7.43 4.11
C GLU A 322 -3.72 8.95 3.93
N PRO A 323 -4.76 9.69 4.37
CA PRO A 323 -4.72 11.14 4.35
C PRO A 323 -3.52 11.68 5.09
N TYR A 324 -3.12 12.87 4.65
CA TYR A 324 -2.10 13.61 5.33
C TYR A 324 -2.46 13.75 6.82
N GLN A 325 -1.57 13.26 7.67
CA GLN A 325 -1.68 13.34 9.12
C GLN A 325 -0.65 14.36 9.63
N PRO A 326 -1.07 15.48 10.23
CA PRO A 326 -0.16 16.43 10.88
C PRO A 326 0.77 15.74 11.88
N GLY A 327 2.02 16.19 11.94
CA GLY A 327 3.04 15.62 12.83
C GLY A 327 3.70 14.33 12.31
N LYS A 328 3.24 13.74 11.19
CA LYS A 328 3.89 12.59 10.55
C LYS A 328 4.75 12.98 9.36
N ILE A 329 5.93 12.41 9.26
CA ILE A 329 6.89 12.58 8.15
C ILE A 329 6.46 11.68 6.98
N PRO A 330 6.31 12.19 5.75
CA PRO A 330 6.03 11.32 4.60
C PRO A 330 7.26 10.51 4.14
N ILE A 331 7.03 9.21 3.90
CA ILE A 331 7.91 8.32 3.14
C ILE A 331 7.36 8.25 1.72
N LEU A 332 8.14 8.68 0.73
CA LEU A 332 7.77 8.62 -0.68
C LEU A 332 8.48 7.45 -1.36
N PHE A 333 7.73 6.40 -1.69
CA PHE A 333 8.23 5.28 -2.47
C PHE A 333 8.15 5.52 -3.98
N VAL A 334 9.26 5.24 -4.67
CA VAL A 334 9.37 5.36 -6.13
C VAL A 334 9.83 4.01 -6.71
N HIS A 335 8.96 3.39 -7.51
CA HIS A 335 9.20 2.06 -8.09
C HIS A 335 10.10 2.09 -9.34
N GLY A 336 10.61 0.93 -9.75
CA GLY A 336 11.54 0.77 -10.86
C GLY A 336 10.89 0.42 -12.21
N LEU A 337 11.73 0.10 -13.20
CA LEU A 337 11.30 -0.28 -14.55
C LEU A 337 10.40 -1.53 -14.55
N PHE A 338 9.37 -1.58 -15.40
CA PHE A 338 8.45 -2.74 -15.52
C PHE A 338 7.80 -3.16 -14.19
N SER A 339 7.68 -2.23 -13.24
CA SER A 339 7.07 -2.46 -11.94
C SER A 339 6.01 -1.41 -11.63
N ASP A 340 5.40 -1.52 -10.46
CA ASP A 340 4.43 -0.57 -9.91
C ASP A 340 4.67 -0.41 -8.39
N PRO A 341 3.91 0.47 -7.70
CA PRO A 341 4.05 0.65 -6.26
C PRO A 341 3.86 -0.59 -5.40
N GLN A 342 3.23 -1.67 -5.90
CA GLN A 342 2.99 -2.87 -5.10
C GLN A 342 4.27 -3.60 -4.73
N THR A 343 5.36 -3.34 -5.44
CA THR A 343 6.69 -3.86 -5.09
C THR A 343 7.16 -3.44 -3.70
N TYR A 344 6.59 -2.37 -3.13
CA TYR A 344 6.85 -1.90 -1.77
C TYR A 344 5.85 -2.41 -0.73
N LEU A 345 4.83 -3.21 -1.08
CA LEU A 345 3.79 -3.64 -0.14
C LEU A 345 4.36 -4.26 1.13
N GLU A 346 5.31 -5.19 0.99
CA GLU A 346 5.97 -5.83 2.12
C GLU A 346 6.71 -4.82 3.02
N MET A 347 7.51 -3.94 2.42
CA MET A 347 8.24 -2.91 3.17
C MET A 347 7.28 -1.96 3.89
N ALA A 348 6.24 -1.49 3.20
CA ALA A 348 5.19 -0.66 3.79
C ALA A 348 4.48 -1.36 4.95
N ASN A 349 4.22 -2.66 4.80
CA ASN A 349 3.58 -3.49 5.81
C ASN A 349 4.44 -3.60 7.08
N GLN A 350 5.70 -3.98 6.95
CA GLN A 350 6.62 -4.10 8.07
C GLN A 350 6.92 -2.75 8.75
N ILE A 351 6.98 -1.64 7.99
CA ILE A 351 7.13 -0.30 8.57
C ILE A 351 5.90 0.10 9.38
N ARG A 352 4.68 -0.17 8.88
CA ARG A 352 3.42 0.13 9.59
C ARG A 352 3.21 -0.73 10.84
N ALA A 353 3.85 -1.90 10.90
CA ALA A 353 3.80 -2.77 12.08
C ALA A 353 4.72 -2.31 13.23
N GLN A 354 5.75 -1.52 12.95
CA GLN A 354 6.67 -1.02 13.95
C GLN A 354 6.08 0.21 14.66
N ALA A 355 5.81 0.12 15.96
CA ALA A 355 5.09 1.15 16.71
C ALA A 355 5.77 2.53 16.67
N ASP A 356 7.09 2.56 16.82
CA ASP A 356 7.87 3.80 16.78
C ASP A 356 7.88 4.45 15.39
N LEU A 357 7.77 3.66 14.31
CA LEU A 357 7.74 4.17 12.94
C LEU A 357 6.32 4.58 12.52
N LYS A 358 5.30 3.77 12.81
CA LYS A 358 3.90 4.05 12.40
C LYS A 358 3.36 5.34 13.01
N GLU A 359 3.83 5.71 14.19
CA GLU A 359 3.48 6.97 14.85
C GLU A 359 4.14 8.18 14.19
N LYS A 360 5.34 8.01 13.63
CA LYS A 360 6.15 9.11 13.08
C LYS A 360 6.07 9.26 11.57
N TYR A 361 5.68 8.21 10.86
CA TYR A 361 5.69 8.17 9.41
C TYR A 361 4.33 7.88 8.79
N GLN A 362 4.13 8.44 7.60
CA GLN A 362 3.00 8.16 6.71
C GLN A 362 3.54 7.80 5.32
N ILE A 363 2.81 6.98 4.56
CA ILE A 363 3.33 6.40 3.31
C ILE A 363 2.65 7.01 2.08
N TRP A 364 3.47 7.54 1.19
CA TRP A 364 3.11 8.00 -0.15
C TRP A 364 3.83 7.15 -1.20
N VAL A 365 3.22 7.03 -2.37
CA VAL A 365 3.76 6.25 -3.49
C VAL A 365 3.65 7.05 -4.78
N TYR A 366 4.63 6.92 -5.66
CA TYR A 366 4.60 7.51 -6.99
C TYR A 366 4.50 6.42 -8.05
N ARG A 367 3.42 6.45 -8.85
CA ARG A 367 3.26 5.58 -10.02
C ARG A 367 3.51 6.36 -11.29
N TYR A 368 4.31 5.82 -12.20
CA TYR A 368 4.65 6.49 -13.45
C TYR A 368 4.89 5.50 -14.60
N PRO A 369 4.71 5.94 -15.85
CA PRO A 369 4.91 5.09 -17.02
C PRO A 369 6.41 4.83 -17.24
N THR A 370 6.90 3.73 -16.67
CA THR A 370 8.34 3.42 -16.62
C THR A 370 9.01 3.20 -17.98
N GLY A 371 8.25 2.93 -19.05
CA GLY A 371 8.80 2.80 -20.40
C GLY A 371 9.14 4.14 -21.06
N GLY A 372 8.46 5.22 -20.66
CA GLY A 372 8.65 6.56 -21.21
C GLY A 372 9.97 7.20 -20.78
N ASN A 373 10.16 8.47 -21.13
CA ASN A 373 11.30 9.27 -20.67
C ASN A 373 11.18 9.53 -19.15
N PHE A 374 12.05 8.94 -18.33
CA PHE A 374 11.98 9.13 -16.87
C PHE A 374 12.26 10.57 -16.41
N PHE A 375 12.92 11.41 -17.19
CA PHE A 375 13.06 12.84 -16.86
C PHE A 375 11.71 13.53 -16.81
N LEU A 376 10.78 13.16 -17.71
CA LEU A 376 9.42 13.66 -17.68
C LEU A 376 8.70 13.19 -16.42
N SER A 377 8.85 11.92 -16.05
CA SER A 377 8.27 11.39 -14.80
C SER A 377 8.87 12.06 -13.55
N ALA A 378 10.18 12.31 -13.53
CA ALA A 378 10.83 13.03 -12.44
C ALA A 378 10.35 14.49 -12.34
N ALA A 379 10.16 15.18 -13.47
CA ALA A 379 9.61 16.53 -13.49
C ALA A 379 8.15 16.57 -13.02
N GLN A 380 7.33 15.60 -13.46
CA GLN A 380 5.94 15.46 -13.02
C GLN A 380 5.86 15.18 -11.52
N LEU A 381 6.71 14.30 -10.99
CA LEU A 381 6.80 14.03 -9.55
C LEU A 381 7.13 15.32 -8.80
N ARG A 382 8.15 16.07 -9.23
CA ARG A 382 8.56 17.32 -8.58
C ARG A 382 7.40 18.31 -8.48
N ASN A 383 6.67 18.51 -9.57
CA ASN A 383 5.53 19.42 -9.58
C ASN A 383 4.37 18.92 -8.72
N GLN A 384 4.01 17.64 -8.81
CA GLN A 384 2.94 17.05 -8.00
C GLN A 384 3.28 17.07 -6.50
N LEU A 385 4.55 16.84 -6.16
CA LEU A 385 5.03 16.90 -4.79
C LEU A 385 4.95 18.34 -4.26
N ALA A 386 5.39 19.33 -5.05
CA ALA A 386 5.29 20.74 -4.66
C ALA A 386 3.82 21.17 -4.44
N SER A 387 2.91 20.77 -5.35
CA SER A 387 1.47 21.04 -5.20
C SER A 387 0.89 20.37 -3.96
N LEU A 388 1.14 19.07 -3.76
CA LEU A 388 0.62 18.34 -2.60
C LEU A 388 1.16 18.92 -1.28
N VAL A 389 2.45 19.26 -1.21
CA VAL A 389 3.02 19.87 -0.02
C VAL A 389 2.43 21.25 0.23
N ALA A 390 2.23 22.07 -0.79
CA ALA A 390 1.57 23.37 -0.64
C ALA A 390 0.15 23.20 -0.05
N GLU A 391 -0.61 22.21 -0.52
CA GLU A 391 -1.93 21.88 0.01
C GLU A 391 -1.88 21.40 1.48
N CYS A 392 -0.95 20.52 1.83
CA CYS A 392 -0.84 19.95 3.18
C CYS A 392 -0.21 20.92 4.20
N SER A 393 0.64 21.86 3.75
CA SER A 393 1.41 22.75 4.61
C SER A 393 0.56 23.63 5.54
N VAL A 394 -0.69 23.92 5.15
CA VAL A 394 -1.66 24.66 5.97
C VAL A 394 -1.91 23.98 7.32
N GLN A 395 -1.75 22.65 7.38
CA GLN A 395 -2.03 21.83 8.56
C GLN A 395 -0.74 21.33 9.26
N ASP A 396 0.44 21.57 8.68
CA ASP A 396 1.72 21.03 9.17
C ASP A 396 2.37 21.91 10.23
N LYS A 397 1.90 21.78 11.47
CA LYS A 397 2.38 22.61 12.60
C LYS A 397 3.84 22.33 13.00
N ASP A 398 4.30 21.09 12.83
CA ASP A 398 5.62 20.64 13.31
C ASP A 398 6.69 20.58 12.19
N ASN A 399 6.37 21.11 11.00
CA ASN A 399 7.23 21.06 9.81
C ASN A 399 7.68 19.64 9.43
N CYS A 400 6.88 18.62 9.75
CA CYS A 400 7.19 17.22 9.44
C CYS A 400 7.16 16.95 7.92
N LEU A 401 6.38 17.71 7.14
CA LEU A 401 6.43 17.67 5.68
C LEU A 401 7.78 18.12 5.12
N GLN A 402 8.53 18.94 5.85
CA GLN A 402 9.85 19.42 5.39
C GLN A 402 10.97 18.40 5.60
N ARG A 403 10.63 17.21 6.11
CA ARG A 403 11.57 16.16 6.53
C ARG A 403 11.38 14.84 5.79
N MET A 404 10.76 14.91 4.61
CA MET A 404 10.40 13.73 3.83
C MET A 404 11.59 12.84 3.53
N VAL A 405 11.30 11.55 3.48
CA VAL A 405 12.24 10.51 3.08
C VAL A 405 11.78 9.99 1.72
N ILE A 406 12.64 10.05 0.71
CA ILE A 406 12.38 9.46 -0.61
C ILE A 406 13.16 8.14 -0.75
N ILE A 407 12.48 7.08 -1.17
CA ILE A 407 13.07 5.75 -1.32
C ILE A 407 12.80 5.28 -2.74
N GLY A 408 13.86 5.13 -3.52
CA GLY A 408 13.79 4.75 -4.94
C GLY A 408 14.44 3.40 -5.19
N HIS A 409 13.76 2.55 -5.96
CA HIS A 409 14.27 1.24 -6.37
C HIS A 409 14.62 1.24 -7.85
N SER A 410 15.80 0.71 -8.20
CA SER A 410 16.21 0.56 -9.61
C SER A 410 16.09 1.90 -10.35
N LEU A 411 15.39 1.95 -11.49
CA LEU A 411 15.07 3.21 -12.20
C LEU A 411 14.42 4.27 -11.29
N GLY A 412 13.61 3.87 -10.33
CA GLY A 412 12.98 4.78 -9.37
C GLY A 412 13.99 5.51 -8.48
N GLY A 413 15.17 4.94 -8.27
CA GLY A 413 16.28 5.62 -7.60
C GLY A 413 16.85 6.77 -8.41
N LEU A 414 16.92 6.67 -9.74
CA LEU A 414 17.33 7.78 -10.61
C LEU A 414 16.27 8.90 -10.60
N VAL A 415 14.98 8.53 -10.63
CA VAL A 415 13.87 9.48 -10.49
C VAL A 415 13.92 10.19 -9.13
N ALA A 416 14.20 9.44 -8.05
CA ALA A 416 14.37 9.98 -6.71
C ALA A 416 15.58 10.91 -6.60
N LYS A 417 16.72 10.55 -7.21
CA LYS A 417 17.94 11.36 -7.23
C LYS A 417 17.70 12.72 -7.89
N LEU A 418 16.92 12.77 -8.97
CA LEU A 418 16.53 14.01 -9.62
C LEU A 418 15.66 14.92 -8.72
N GLN A 419 15.03 14.40 -7.67
CA GLN A 419 14.29 15.22 -6.71
C GLN A 419 15.19 15.92 -5.67
N VAL A 420 16.45 15.51 -5.56
CA VAL A 420 17.39 15.96 -4.50
C VAL A 420 18.72 16.49 -5.07
N THR A 421 18.78 16.70 -6.38
CA THR A 421 19.97 17.21 -7.08
C THR A 421 19.70 18.57 -7.69
N THR A 422 20.76 19.35 -7.82
CA THR A 422 20.77 20.54 -8.69
C THR A 422 21.43 20.16 -10.00
N SER A 423 20.78 20.42 -11.14
CA SER A 423 21.38 20.13 -12.45
C SER A 423 22.13 21.31 -13.06
N GLY A 424 21.76 22.55 -12.70
CA GLY A 424 22.14 23.72 -13.48
C GLY A 424 21.86 23.49 -14.97
N THR A 425 22.87 23.75 -15.81
CA THR A 425 22.82 23.50 -17.26
C THR A 425 23.38 22.13 -17.67
N ALA A 426 23.90 21.32 -16.74
CA ALA A 426 24.67 20.12 -17.08
C ALA A 426 23.86 19.10 -17.91
N LEU A 427 22.63 18.77 -17.47
CA LEU A 427 21.75 17.85 -18.20
C LEU A 427 21.35 18.40 -19.57
N TRP A 428 21.10 19.70 -19.66
CA TRP A 428 20.74 20.37 -20.91
C TRP A 428 21.90 20.31 -21.92
N ASN A 429 23.12 20.55 -21.46
CA ASN A 429 24.32 20.51 -22.30
C ASN A 429 24.64 19.11 -22.85
N SER A 430 24.18 18.03 -22.17
CA SER A 430 24.29 16.65 -22.70
C SER A 430 23.36 16.38 -23.89
N VAL A 431 22.34 17.21 -24.10
CA VAL A 431 21.31 16.97 -25.14
C VAL A 431 21.22 18.07 -26.18
N ALA A 432 21.77 19.25 -25.89
CA ALA A 432 21.72 20.41 -26.76
C ALA A 432 23.07 21.17 -26.75
N ARG A 433 23.45 21.68 -27.93
CA ARG A 433 24.68 22.45 -28.16
C ARG A 433 24.48 23.96 -28.02
N ALA A 434 23.26 24.41 -27.78
CA ALA A 434 22.90 25.80 -27.59
C ALA A 434 22.07 25.96 -26.31
N PRO A 435 22.14 27.12 -25.62
CA PRO A 435 21.28 27.42 -24.49
C PRO A 435 19.77 27.33 -24.82
N LEU A 436 18.93 27.04 -23.81
CA LEU A 436 17.50 26.82 -23.99
C LEU A 436 16.76 28.04 -24.59
N ASP A 437 17.22 29.26 -24.27
CA ASP A 437 16.63 30.50 -24.77
C ASP A 437 16.83 30.70 -26.28
N GLN A 438 17.87 30.09 -26.86
CA GLN A 438 18.15 30.07 -28.31
C GLN A 438 17.38 28.99 -29.07
N VAL A 439 16.68 28.10 -28.37
CA VAL A 439 15.83 27.07 -29.01
C VAL A 439 14.54 27.70 -29.52
N ILE A 440 14.27 27.52 -30.81
CA ILE A 440 13.02 27.90 -31.47
C ILE A 440 11.91 26.93 -31.02
N ALA A 441 11.20 27.32 -29.97
CA ALA A 441 10.16 26.55 -29.29
C ALA A 441 8.97 27.45 -28.91
N THR A 442 7.75 26.89 -28.83
CA THR A 442 6.62 27.63 -28.24
C THR A 442 6.84 27.80 -26.73
N PRO A 443 6.13 28.72 -26.06
CA PRO A 443 6.23 28.88 -24.60
C PRO A 443 6.01 27.56 -23.84
N GLU A 444 5.03 26.75 -24.25
CA GLU A 444 4.74 25.46 -23.63
C GLU A 444 5.84 24.43 -23.88
N GLU A 445 6.44 24.41 -25.07
CA GLU A 445 7.56 23.53 -25.38
C GLU A 445 8.80 23.91 -24.57
N ARG A 446 9.10 25.21 -24.49
CA ARG A 446 10.21 25.74 -23.70
C ARG A 446 10.03 25.41 -22.22
N HIS A 447 8.83 25.59 -21.68
CA HIS A 447 8.51 25.22 -20.31
C HIS A 447 8.71 23.72 -20.05
N ARG A 448 8.20 22.84 -20.93
CA ARG A 448 8.40 21.38 -20.80
C ARG A 448 9.86 20.96 -20.87
N LEU A 449 10.67 21.62 -21.72
CA LEU A 449 12.11 21.37 -21.79
C LEU A 449 12.81 21.85 -20.52
N ALA A 450 12.44 23.03 -20.01
CA ALA A 450 12.96 23.54 -18.75
C ALA A 450 12.69 22.55 -17.61
N GLU A 451 11.44 22.11 -17.48
CA GLU A 451 11.05 21.13 -16.45
C GLU A 451 11.84 19.81 -16.54
N GLN A 452 12.14 19.33 -17.75
CA GLN A 452 12.80 18.04 -17.99
C GLN A 452 14.31 18.06 -17.82
N PHE A 453 14.97 19.22 -17.88
CA PHE A 453 16.44 19.29 -17.89
C PHE A 453 17.04 20.24 -16.85
N PHE A 454 16.22 21.05 -16.18
CA PHE A 454 16.64 21.97 -15.12
C PHE A 454 16.00 21.50 -13.81
N PHE A 455 16.79 20.81 -13.00
CA PHE A 455 16.41 20.30 -11.70
C PHE A 455 16.97 21.14 -10.57
N GLU A 456 16.06 21.53 -9.68
CA GLU A 456 16.35 22.08 -8.37
C GLU A 456 15.88 21.07 -7.32
N PRO A 457 16.66 20.88 -6.23
CA PRO A 457 16.33 19.94 -5.20
C PRO A 457 15.09 20.38 -4.42
N SER A 458 14.23 19.42 -4.09
CA SER A 458 13.08 19.66 -3.22
C SER A 458 13.56 20.09 -1.84
N PRO A 459 13.10 21.24 -1.30
CA PRO A 459 13.48 21.68 0.04
C PRO A 459 12.90 20.76 1.13
N TYR A 460 11.87 19.98 0.79
CA TYR A 460 11.10 19.13 1.69
C TYR A 460 11.71 17.75 1.93
N ILE A 461 12.66 17.32 1.09
CA ILE A 461 13.31 16.02 1.21
C ILE A 461 14.62 16.19 1.99
N LYS A 462 14.76 15.45 3.08
CA LYS A 462 15.99 15.44 3.92
C LYS A 462 16.74 14.12 3.86
N THR A 463 16.09 13.05 3.42
CA THR A 463 16.73 11.75 3.27
C THR A 463 16.37 11.09 1.95
N ALA A 464 17.38 10.55 1.26
CA ALA A 464 17.22 9.76 0.04
C ALA A 464 17.83 8.36 0.24
N VAL A 465 17.06 7.32 -0.09
CA VAL A 465 17.54 5.93 -0.06
C VAL A 465 17.45 5.34 -1.47
N PHE A 466 18.61 4.92 -1.99
CA PHE A 466 18.75 4.34 -3.32
C PHE A 466 18.94 2.83 -3.21
N ILE A 467 17.93 2.06 -3.58
CA ILE A 467 17.94 0.59 -3.49
C ILE A 467 18.18 0.03 -4.89
N ALA A 468 19.28 -0.71 -5.08
CA ALA A 468 19.65 -1.33 -6.35
C ALA A 468 19.58 -0.37 -7.55
N THR A 469 19.97 0.89 -7.35
CA THR A 469 19.81 1.96 -8.35
C THR A 469 20.97 1.93 -9.36
N PRO A 470 20.73 1.86 -10.68
CA PRO A 470 21.81 1.79 -11.66
C PRO A 470 22.43 3.16 -11.94
N ASN A 471 23.24 3.69 -11.03
CA ASN A 471 23.83 5.04 -11.15
C ASN A 471 24.80 5.15 -12.35
N GLU A 472 25.46 4.07 -12.71
CA GLU A 472 26.32 3.95 -13.91
C GLU A 472 25.63 3.18 -15.04
N GLY A 473 24.32 2.98 -14.91
CA GLY A 473 23.56 2.12 -15.80
C GLY A 473 23.68 0.65 -15.47
N SER A 474 23.11 -0.17 -16.34
CA SER A 474 23.14 -1.62 -16.19
C SER A 474 23.67 -2.25 -17.47
N PRO A 475 24.62 -3.21 -17.39
CA PRO A 475 25.02 -3.96 -18.57
C PRO A 475 23.84 -4.71 -19.23
N TRP A 476 22.74 -4.94 -18.49
CA TRP A 476 21.50 -5.48 -19.04
C TRP A 476 20.88 -4.58 -20.11
N ALA A 477 20.95 -3.24 -19.95
CA ALA A 477 20.44 -2.29 -20.95
C ALA A 477 21.19 -2.40 -22.30
N ASN A 478 22.46 -2.82 -22.26
CA ASN A 478 23.30 -3.05 -23.45
C ASN A 478 23.06 -4.40 -24.14
N ARG A 479 22.37 -5.34 -23.49
CA ARG A 479 22.06 -6.65 -24.08
C ARG A 479 21.03 -6.52 -25.22
N PRO A 480 21.01 -7.48 -26.18
CA PRO A 480 20.01 -7.51 -27.25
C PRO A 480 18.58 -7.40 -26.72
N VAL A 481 18.30 -7.99 -25.55
CA VAL A 481 17.01 -7.93 -24.87
C VAL A 481 16.61 -6.50 -24.46
N GLY A 482 17.53 -5.71 -23.89
CA GLY A 482 17.30 -4.30 -23.55
C GLY A 482 17.05 -3.44 -24.80
N LYS A 483 17.86 -3.62 -25.84
CA LYS A 483 17.68 -2.94 -27.15
C LYS A 483 16.35 -3.27 -27.82
N VAL A 484 15.86 -4.50 -27.66
CA VAL A 484 14.53 -4.90 -28.13
C VAL A 484 13.44 -4.27 -27.26
N ALA A 485 13.54 -4.32 -25.93
CA ALA A 485 12.55 -3.73 -25.02
C ALA A 485 12.34 -2.23 -25.27
N SER A 486 13.42 -1.47 -25.47
CA SER A 486 13.37 -0.04 -25.85
C SER A 486 12.56 0.21 -27.13
N LYS A 487 12.67 -0.66 -28.15
CA LYS A 487 11.92 -0.54 -29.42
C LYS A 487 10.43 -0.88 -29.30
N ILE A 488 10.02 -1.55 -28.22
CA ILE A 488 8.61 -1.91 -28.01
C ILE A 488 7.82 -0.72 -27.44
N VAL A 489 8.49 0.24 -26.79
CA VAL A 489 7.87 1.49 -26.33
C VAL A 489 7.39 2.30 -27.53
N LYS A 490 6.11 2.67 -27.52
CA LYS A 490 5.47 3.44 -28.57
C LYS A 490 4.86 4.70 -27.98
N TYR A 491 5.52 5.82 -28.23
CA TYR A 491 4.93 7.14 -28.05
C TYR A 491 3.74 7.34 -28.99
N SER A 492 2.79 8.19 -28.59
CA SER A 492 1.66 8.50 -29.44
C SER A 492 2.13 9.18 -30.75
N PRO A 493 1.34 9.08 -31.84
CA PRO A 493 1.62 9.81 -33.07
C PRO A 493 1.74 11.33 -32.83
N GLN A 494 0.96 11.86 -31.88
CA GLN A 494 0.98 13.28 -31.52
C GLN A 494 2.30 13.68 -30.85
N GLN A 495 2.79 12.92 -29.85
CA GLN A 495 4.09 13.17 -29.23
C GLN A 495 5.23 13.05 -30.25
N THR A 496 5.17 12.02 -31.10
CA THR A 496 6.17 11.82 -32.14
C THR A 496 6.20 12.99 -33.14
N LYS A 497 5.03 13.52 -33.52
CA LYS A 497 4.91 14.69 -34.40
C LYS A 497 5.44 15.96 -33.73
N ARG A 498 5.11 16.17 -32.45
CA ARG A 498 5.61 17.30 -31.65
C ARG A 498 7.14 17.29 -31.56
N HIS A 499 7.72 16.15 -31.20
CA HIS A 499 9.17 15.97 -31.14
C HIS A 499 9.84 16.27 -32.49
N ARG A 500 9.36 15.67 -33.60
CA ARG A 500 9.90 15.93 -34.94
C ARG A 500 9.80 17.40 -35.34
N ALA A 501 8.71 18.08 -35.00
CA ALA A 501 8.53 19.51 -35.28
C ALA A 501 9.53 20.38 -34.51
N LEU A 502 9.82 20.05 -33.25
CA LEU A 502 10.84 20.71 -32.46
C LEU A 502 12.24 20.52 -33.06
N ILE A 503 12.62 19.28 -33.41
CA ILE A 503 13.91 18.98 -34.03
C ILE A 503 14.05 19.70 -35.38
N LYS A 504 13.01 19.68 -36.23
CA LYS A 504 13.04 20.32 -37.55
C LYS A 504 13.25 21.84 -37.48
N ARG A 505 12.70 22.51 -36.46
CA ARG A 505 12.90 23.95 -36.24
C ARG A 505 14.30 24.30 -35.74
N ASN A 506 15.05 23.33 -35.22
CA ASN A 506 16.31 23.54 -34.50
C ASN A 506 17.44 22.65 -35.08
N PRO A 507 17.79 22.82 -36.37
CA PRO A 507 18.79 21.98 -37.02
C PRO A 507 20.17 22.13 -36.34
N GLY A 508 20.82 21.01 -36.06
CA GLY A 508 22.18 21.00 -35.48
C GLY A 508 22.29 21.33 -33.98
N ILE A 509 21.18 21.70 -33.33
CA ILE A 509 21.18 22.03 -31.89
C ILE A 509 21.22 20.77 -31.02
N PHE A 510 20.33 19.81 -31.27
CA PHE A 510 20.19 18.63 -30.41
C PHE A 510 21.22 17.53 -30.71
N SER A 511 21.56 16.70 -29.72
CA SER A 511 22.44 15.55 -29.88
C SER A 511 21.85 14.49 -30.81
N SER A 512 22.70 13.67 -31.45
CA SER A 512 22.27 12.63 -32.40
C SER A 512 21.22 11.67 -31.81
N PRO A 513 21.34 11.18 -30.55
CA PRO A 513 20.28 10.38 -29.93
C PRO A 513 18.95 11.13 -29.82
N MET A 514 18.98 12.40 -29.41
CA MET A 514 17.78 13.23 -29.23
C MET A 514 17.13 13.59 -30.57
N GLN A 515 17.88 13.72 -31.67
CA GLN A 515 17.31 13.99 -33.00
C GLN A 515 16.50 12.82 -33.56
N ARG A 516 16.86 11.57 -33.23
CA ARG A 516 16.25 10.37 -33.81
C ARG A 516 14.83 10.14 -33.31
N ARG A 517 14.63 10.26 -32.00
CA ARG A 517 13.35 10.10 -31.32
C ARG A 517 13.46 10.56 -29.86
N SER A 518 12.31 10.78 -29.23
CA SER A 518 12.24 10.86 -27.77
C SER A 518 12.87 9.62 -27.13
N PRO A 519 13.81 9.78 -26.19
CA PRO A 519 14.46 8.66 -25.53
C PRO A 519 13.47 7.91 -24.63
N THR A 520 13.66 6.61 -24.46
CA THR A 520 12.95 5.79 -23.47
C THR A 520 13.79 5.65 -22.21
N SER A 521 13.19 5.22 -21.11
CA SER A 521 13.96 4.94 -19.88
C SER A 521 15.08 3.93 -20.09
N ILE A 522 14.91 2.94 -20.97
CA ILE A 522 15.99 1.98 -21.28
C ILE A 522 17.13 2.66 -22.05
N ASP A 523 16.84 3.55 -22.99
CA ASP A 523 17.90 4.29 -23.69
C ASP A 523 18.70 5.15 -22.73
N LEU A 524 18.02 5.72 -21.73
CA LEU A 524 18.61 6.59 -20.72
C LEU A 524 19.38 5.84 -19.62
N MET A 525 19.11 4.54 -19.42
CA MET A 525 19.86 3.67 -18.50
C MET A 525 21.01 2.91 -19.18
N ASN A 526 21.27 3.20 -20.46
CA ASN A 526 22.43 2.65 -21.15
C ASN A 526 23.71 3.23 -20.50
N PRO A 527 24.67 2.39 -20.09
CA PRO A 527 25.96 2.84 -19.54
C PRO A 527 26.71 3.82 -20.45
N ASP A 528 26.54 3.75 -21.77
CA ASP A 528 27.20 4.65 -22.72
C ASP A 528 26.45 5.98 -22.91
N ASN A 529 25.39 6.24 -22.12
CA ASN A 529 24.58 7.45 -22.25
C ASN A 529 25.16 8.61 -21.43
N GLU A 530 25.51 9.69 -22.11
CA GLU A 530 26.03 10.92 -21.51
C GLU A 530 25.11 11.52 -20.44
N LEU A 531 23.78 11.42 -20.60
CA LEU A 531 22.83 11.89 -19.59
C LEU A 531 22.95 11.12 -18.28
N LEU A 532 23.22 9.82 -18.34
CA LEU A 532 23.32 8.97 -17.16
C LEU A 532 24.58 9.29 -16.36
N HIS A 533 25.72 9.40 -17.05
CA HIS A 533 26.97 9.87 -16.44
C HIS A 533 26.82 11.27 -15.85
N THR A 534 26.06 12.15 -16.51
CA THR A 534 25.78 13.48 -15.97
C THR A 534 24.99 13.39 -14.68
N ILE A 535 23.91 12.59 -14.64
CA ILE A 535 23.12 12.33 -13.41
C ILE A 535 24.00 11.78 -12.28
N GLN A 536 24.92 10.87 -12.59
CA GLN A 536 25.81 10.28 -11.59
C GLN A 536 26.59 11.35 -10.82
N ASN A 537 27.07 12.37 -11.53
CA ASN A 537 27.95 13.42 -11.03
C ASN A 537 27.21 14.67 -10.52
N LEU A 538 25.88 14.72 -10.63
CA LEU A 538 25.13 15.86 -10.09
C LEU A 538 25.29 15.95 -8.56
N PRO A 539 25.56 17.14 -8.02
CA PRO A 539 25.65 17.34 -6.58
C PRO A 539 24.27 17.15 -5.94
N LEU A 540 24.24 16.40 -4.84
CA LEU A 540 23.08 16.39 -3.95
C LEU A 540 22.98 17.73 -3.21
N ALA A 541 21.77 18.10 -2.84
CA ALA A 541 21.59 19.22 -1.93
C ALA A 541 22.32 18.99 -0.59
N PRO A 542 23.01 20.00 -0.03
CA PRO A 542 23.81 19.83 1.19
C PRO A 542 23.03 19.35 2.42
N TRP A 543 21.72 19.59 2.46
CA TRP A 543 20.84 19.16 3.55
C TRP A 543 20.28 17.74 3.39
N VAL A 544 20.58 17.04 2.29
CA VAL A 544 20.07 15.70 2.01
C VAL A 544 21.09 14.67 2.48
N GLN A 545 20.67 13.82 3.40
CA GLN A 545 21.38 12.60 3.74
C GLN A 545 20.99 11.48 2.77
N SER A 546 21.99 10.77 2.28
CA SER A 546 21.81 9.79 1.22
C SER A 546 22.38 8.43 1.63
N TYR A 547 21.64 7.37 1.31
CA TYR A 547 22.02 6.01 1.61
C TYR A 547 21.86 5.13 0.36
N GLY A 548 22.79 4.20 0.15
CA GLY A 548 22.71 3.17 -0.89
C GLY A 548 22.44 1.79 -0.28
N ILE A 549 21.67 0.95 -0.97
CA ILE A 549 21.52 -0.47 -0.65
C ILE A 549 21.75 -1.26 -1.94
N ALA A 550 22.83 -2.04 -1.99
CA ALA A 550 23.23 -2.84 -3.13
C ALA A 550 22.98 -4.33 -2.87
N GLY A 551 22.33 -5.01 -3.82
CA GLY A 551 22.12 -6.45 -3.74
C GLY A 551 23.32 -7.25 -4.23
N THR A 552 23.61 -8.36 -3.56
CA THR A 552 24.75 -9.24 -3.88
C THR A 552 24.33 -10.66 -4.28
N GLY A 553 23.03 -10.99 -4.20
CA GLY A 553 22.53 -12.36 -4.36
C GLY A 553 22.32 -12.83 -5.80
N GLY A 554 22.70 -12.03 -6.81
CA GLY A 554 22.63 -12.43 -8.20
C GLY A 554 23.68 -13.49 -8.54
N SER A 555 23.34 -14.46 -9.40
CA SER A 555 24.21 -15.60 -9.71
C SER A 555 25.67 -15.23 -9.97
N PHE A 556 26.57 -15.92 -9.25
CA PHE A 556 28.04 -15.83 -9.28
C PHE A 556 28.66 -16.00 -10.68
N CYS A 557 27.94 -16.57 -11.65
CA CYS A 557 28.39 -16.79 -13.03
C CYS A 557 28.23 -15.56 -13.96
N SER A 558 27.88 -14.39 -13.44
CA SER A 558 27.78 -13.19 -14.26
C SER A 558 29.20 -12.67 -14.57
N ARG A 559 29.55 -12.53 -15.87
CA ARG A 559 30.77 -11.83 -16.34
C ARG A 559 30.87 -10.36 -15.86
N MET A 560 29.90 -9.88 -15.07
CA MET A 560 29.76 -8.50 -14.59
C MET A 560 30.29 -8.33 -13.15
N GLY A 561 30.78 -9.41 -12.51
CA GLY A 561 31.18 -9.40 -11.10
C GLY A 561 29.98 -9.51 -10.14
N PRO A 562 30.21 -9.25 -8.83
CA PRO A 562 29.15 -9.23 -7.82
C PRO A 562 28.00 -8.28 -8.19
N SER A 563 26.77 -8.78 -8.15
CA SER A 563 25.58 -8.05 -8.58
C SER A 563 24.32 -8.64 -7.95
N ASP A 564 23.20 -7.95 -8.10
CA ASP A 564 21.87 -8.48 -7.76
C ASP A 564 21.22 -9.24 -8.94
N GLY A 565 21.98 -9.50 -10.00
CA GLY A 565 21.55 -10.14 -11.25
C GLY A 565 21.19 -9.14 -12.37
N VAL A 566 20.93 -7.88 -12.04
CA VAL A 566 20.58 -6.81 -12.99
C VAL A 566 21.54 -5.62 -12.88
N VAL A 567 21.86 -5.18 -11.67
CA VAL A 567 22.71 -4.04 -11.36
C VAL A 567 23.95 -4.53 -10.61
N THR A 568 25.12 -4.13 -11.09
CA THR A 568 26.39 -4.46 -10.42
C THR A 568 26.51 -3.66 -9.13
N ILE A 569 27.28 -4.19 -8.16
CA ILE A 569 27.56 -3.45 -6.93
C ILE A 569 28.16 -2.06 -7.22
N HIS A 570 29.06 -1.98 -8.19
CA HIS A 570 29.69 -0.72 -8.56
C HIS A 570 28.67 0.33 -9.01
N SER A 571 27.73 -0.05 -9.89
CA SER A 571 26.67 0.85 -10.37
C SER A 571 25.62 1.16 -9.28
N ALA A 572 25.34 0.20 -8.40
CA ALA A 572 24.44 0.39 -7.26
C ALA A 572 25.02 1.35 -6.20
N THR A 573 26.34 1.42 -6.12
CA THR A 573 27.05 2.33 -5.22
C THR A 573 27.14 3.71 -5.87
N THR A 574 26.95 4.77 -5.08
CA THR A 574 27.14 6.14 -5.57
C THR A 574 28.03 6.90 -4.61
N PRO A 575 29.04 7.66 -5.09
CA PRO A 575 29.83 8.55 -4.25
C PRO A 575 28.97 9.59 -3.52
N ALA A 576 27.79 9.87 -4.06
CA ALA A 576 26.82 10.76 -3.46
C ALA A 576 26.15 10.17 -2.21
N ALA A 577 26.25 8.87 -1.93
CA ALA A 577 25.68 8.22 -0.75
C ALA A 577 26.65 8.32 0.43
N CYS A 578 26.19 8.84 1.57
CA CYS A 578 26.99 8.89 2.80
C CYS A 578 27.38 7.49 3.29
N LYS A 579 26.53 6.50 3.05
CA LYS A 579 26.78 5.09 3.37
C LYS A 579 26.08 4.17 2.40
N THR A 580 26.76 3.10 1.99
CA THR A 580 26.20 2.01 1.18
C THR A 580 26.19 0.71 1.98
N PHE A 581 25.04 0.04 1.99
CA PHE A 581 24.84 -1.27 2.61
C PHE A 581 24.78 -2.35 1.53
N TYR A 582 25.22 -3.56 1.88
CA TYR A 582 25.18 -4.72 1.00
C TYR A 582 24.23 -5.75 1.59
N VAL A 583 23.33 -6.29 0.75
CA VAL A 583 22.32 -7.26 1.17
C VAL A 583 22.38 -8.45 0.23
N ASP A 584 22.36 -9.67 0.77
CA ASP A 584 22.33 -10.90 -0.03
C ASP A 584 20.94 -11.16 -0.64
N ALA A 585 20.57 -10.32 -1.60
CA ALA A 585 19.30 -10.39 -2.30
C ALA A 585 19.46 -10.15 -3.81
N ILE A 586 18.59 -10.79 -4.58
CA ILE A 586 18.43 -10.52 -6.03
C ILE A 586 17.58 -9.27 -6.27
N HIS A 587 17.70 -8.69 -7.47
CA HIS A 587 17.07 -7.42 -7.84
C HIS A 587 15.55 -7.38 -7.61
N THR A 588 14.87 -8.50 -7.86
CA THR A 588 13.40 -8.64 -7.75
C THR A 588 12.91 -8.98 -6.35
N ASP A 589 13.83 -9.29 -5.42
CA ASP A 589 13.49 -9.66 -4.05
C ASP A 589 13.97 -8.64 -3.01
N ILE A 590 14.94 -7.79 -3.37
CA ILE A 590 15.60 -6.87 -2.45
C ILE A 590 14.65 -5.98 -1.64
N LEU A 591 13.51 -5.55 -2.21
CA LEU A 591 12.51 -4.74 -1.50
C LEU A 591 11.69 -5.51 -0.46
N ARG A 592 11.63 -6.83 -0.57
CA ARG A 592 10.92 -7.74 0.35
C ARG A 592 11.88 -8.49 1.26
N HIS A 593 13.17 -8.19 1.18
CA HIS A 593 14.20 -8.82 2.00
C HIS A 593 14.24 -8.17 3.39
N ASN A 594 14.19 -8.98 4.44
CA ASN A 594 14.10 -8.48 5.82
C ASN A 594 15.29 -7.58 6.19
N GLU A 595 16.50 -7.89 5.72
CA GLU A 595 17.67 -7.06 5.97
C GLU A 595 17.54 -5.66 5.34
N THR A 596 17.07 -5.56 4.09
CA THR A 596 16.80 -4.27 3.43
C THR A 596 15.79 -3.45 4.22
N ILE A 597 14.70 -4.09 4.66
CA ILE A 597 13.64 -3.42 5.42
C ILE A 597 14.14 -2.97 6.79
N ASN A 598 14.99 -3.77 7.45
CA ASN A 598 15.63 -3.40 8.70
C ASN A 598 16.58 -2.21 8.53
N ILE A 599 17.41 -2.19 7.48
CA ILE A 599 18.28 -1.06 7.16
C ILE A 599 17.46 0.20 6.92
N VAL A 600 16.40 0.12 6.10
CA VAL A 600 15.47 1.23 5.87
C VAL A 600 14.86 1.70 7.19
N SER A 601 14.39 0.78 8.04
CA SER A 601 13.81 1.11 9.34
C SER A 601 14.81 1.82 10.26
N GLN A 602 16.09 1.43 10.24
CA GLN A 602 17.16 2.12 10.98
C GLN A 602 17.42 3.53 10.44
N ILE A 603 17.45 3.71 9.11
CA ILE A 603 17.58 5.02 8.48
C ILE A 603 16.40 5.93 8.88
N LEU A 604 15.17 5.40 8.88
CA LEU A 604 13.98 6.14 9.30
C LEU A 604 14.06 6.56 10.78
N ARG A 605 14.52 5.69 11.68
CA ARG A 605 14.75 6.04 13.10
C ARG A 605 15.79 7.13 13.25
N PHE A 606 16.88 7.04 12.50
CA PHE A 606 17.94 8.05 12.51
C PHE A 606 17.43 9.41 12.03
N ASN A 607 16.65 9.45 10.94
CA ASN A 607 16.02 10.67 10.45
C ASN A 607 15.08 11.31 11.48
N VAL A 608 14.37 10.52 12.29
CA VAL A 608 13.55 11.04 13.40
C VAL A 608 14.43 11.67 14.47
N ALA A 609 15.45 10.95 14.94
CA ALA A 609 16.34 11.37 16.01
C ALA A 609 17.09 12.68 15.69
N GLN A 610 17.49 12.88 14.43
CA GLN A 610 18.23 14.07 14.01
C GLN A 610 17.44 15.39 14.11
N ALA A 611 16.12 15.37 14.24
CA ALA A 611 15.35 16.61 14.38
C ALA A 611 14.66 16.78 15.72
N GLN A 612 14.85 15.87 16.67
CA GLN A 612 14.66 16.28 18.05
C GLN A 612 15.79 17.26 18.35
N PRO A 613 15.52 18.52 18.76
CA PRO A 613 16.58 19.36 19.28
C PRO A 613 17.27 18.55 20.37
N ALA A 614 18.61 18.50 20.34
CA ALA A 614 19.37 17.89 21.42
C ALA A 614 18.81 18.46 22.72
N SER A 615 18.10 17.62 23.48
CA SER A 615 17.65 17.98 24.82
C SER A 615 18.92 18.40 25.55
N LEU A 616 19.05 19.71 25.79
CA LEU A 616 20.15 20.24 26.58
C LEU A 616 20.15 19.47 27.91
N PRO A 617 21.31 18.93 28.32
CA PRO A 617 21.43 18.14 29.55
C PRO A 617 21.00 18.91 30.79
#